data_AF-A0A920FA73-F1
#
_entry.id   AF-A0A920FA73-F1
#
_cell.length_a   1.000
_cell.length_b   1.000
_cell.length_c   1.000
_cell.angle_alpha   90.00
_cell.angle_beta   90.00
_cell.angle_gamma   90.00
#
_symmetry.space_group_name_H-M   'P 1'
#
loop_
_entity.id
_entity.type
_entity.pdbx_description
1 polymer ?
#
loop_
_entity_poly.entity_id
_entity_poly.type
_entity_poly.pdbx_seq_one_letter_code
_entity_poly.pdbx_strand_id
1 'polypeptide(L)'
;MSINSALEVDLTGQVGAEELNGIPVSAIGGQPDLVRAAHRSDGGHAIIALPSSAKDGKFSRIVSKLSGPVTTARSDVDVIVTENGAVDLRGKIWAKEDGF
;
A
#
# COMPACT_ATOMS: atom_id res chain seq x y z
N MET A 1 3.88 -1.07 16.44
CA MET A 1 2.99 -1.41 15.30
C MET A 1 2.40 -0.12 14.75
N SER A 2 2.29 0.01 13.43
CA SER A 2 1.54 1.08 12.76
C SER A 2 0.49 0.49 11.84
N ILE A 3 -0.66 1.16 11.76
CA ILE A 3 -1.76 0.82 10.85
C ILE A 3 -2.12 2.10 10.12
N ASN A 4 -2.00 2.12 8.80
CA ASN A 4 -2.32 3.28 7.97
C ASN A 4 -3.28 2.88 6.85
N SER A 5 -4.05 3.83 6.34
CA SER A 5 -4.85 3.65 5.14
C SER A 5 -4.09 4.11 3.91
N ALA A 6 -4.56 3.69 2.74
CA ALA A 6 -4.00 4.08 1.44
C ALA A 6 -5.12 4.29 0.44
N LEU A 7 -4.95 5.14 -0.57
CA LEU A 7 -5.88 5.27 -1.68
C LEU A 7 -5.75 4.09 -2.64
N GLU A 8 -4.51 3.74 -2.99
CA GLU A 8 -4.20 2.64 -3.90
C GLU A 8 -2.94 1.89 -3.44
N VAL A 9 -2.87 0.62 -3.81
CA VAL A 9 -1.66 -0.22 -3.71
C VAL A 9 -1.41 -0.86 -5.06
N ASP A 10 -0.18 -0.78 -5.56
CA ASP A 10 0.19 -1.46 -6.80
C ASP A 10 0.62 -2.92 -6.59
N LEU A 11 0.68 -3.71 -7.68
CA LEU A 11 1.07 -5.12 -7.64
C LEU A 11 2.51 -5.36 -7.16
N THR A 12 3.34 -4.32 -7.07
CA THR A 12 4.69 -4.42 -6.52
C THR A 12 4.75 -4.10 -5.03
N GLY A 13 3.62 -3.69 -4.43
CA GLY A 13 3.49 -3.32 -3.02
C GLY A 13 3.75 -1.84 -2.76
N GLN A 14 3.85 -0.98 -3.77
CA GLN A 14 3.93 0.47 -3.52
C GLN A 14 2.57 1.00 -3.12
N VAL A 15 2.58 2.02 -2.25
CA VAL A 15 1.37 2.59 -1.67
C VAL A 15 1.25 4.05 -2.05
N GLY A 16 0.09 4.43 -2.61
CA GLY A 16 -0.28 5.81 -2.88
C GLY A 16 -1.41 6.26 -1.95
N ALA A 17 -1.27 7.43 -1.35
CA ALA A 17 -2.22 8.00 -0.39
C ALA A 17 -2.65 9.43 -0.73
N GLU A 18 -1.94 10.13 -1.62
CA GLU A 18 -2.21 11.52 -1.96
C GLU A 18 -3.16 11.69 -3.14
N GLU A 19 -3.10 10.79 -4.13
CA GLU A 19 -3.75 10.98 -5.43
C GLU A 19 -4.59 9.77 -5.83
N LEU A 20 -5.72 10.03 -6.49
CA LEU A 20 -6.55 9.01 -7.13
C LEU A 20 -6.87 9.44 -8.55
N ASN A 21 -6.41 8.68 -9.56
CA ASN A 21 -6.64 8.97 -10.99
C ASN A 21 -6.22 10.40 -11.42
N GLY A 22 -5.04 10.89 -11.04
CA GLY A 22 -4.60 12.24 -11.41
C GLY A 22 -5.17 13.35 -10.53
N ILE A 23 -6.05 13.03 -9.58
CA ILE A 23 -6.73 14.01 -8.73
C ILE A 23 -6.12 13.96 -7.32
N PRO A 24 -5.50 15.06 -6.84
CA PRO A 24 -5.06 15.16 -5.46
C PRO A 24 -6.25 15.07 -4.50
N VAL A 25 -6.19 14.14 -3.56
CA VAL A 25 -7.19 13.88 -2.53
C VAL A 25 -6.66 14.21 -1.14
N SER A 26 -5.37 14.01 -0.90
CA SER A 26 -4.74 14.27 0.40
C SER A 26 -3.29 14.76 0.27
N ALA A 27 -2.71 15.21 1.38
CA ALA A 27 -1.29 15.55 1.47
C ALA A 27 -0.49 14.37 2.03
N ILE A 28 0.84 14.39 1.81
CA ILE A 28 1.79 13.31 2.16
C ILE A 28 1.60 12.75 3.59
N GLY A 29 1.33 13.63 4.56
CA GLY A 29 1.14 13.23 5.96
C GLY A 29 2.38 12.57 6.59
N GLY A 30 2.19 11.95 7.76
CA GLY A 30 3.26 11.27 8.51
C GLY A 30 3.30 9.74 8.33
N GLN A 31 2.55 9.20 7.36
CA GLN A 31 2.44 7.76 7.15
C GLN A 31 3.81 7.08 6.94
N PRO A 32 4.72 7.59 6.10
CA PRO A 32 6.04 6.97 5.91
C PRO A 32 6.88 6.96 7.19
N ASP A 33 6.72 7.96 8.05
CA ASP A 33 7.45 8.06 9.31
C ASP A 33 6.96 7.03 10.32
N LEU A 34 5.64 6.84 10.44
CA LEU A 34 5.04 5.83 11.31
C LEU A 34 5.35 4.41 10.85
N VAL A 35 5.38 4.18 9.53
CA VAL A 35 5.80 2.91 8.94
C VAL A 35 7.25 2.59 9.33
N ARG A 36 8.17 3.54 9.12
CA ARG A 36 9.59 3.34 9.47
C ARG A 36 9.82 3.23 10.98
N ALA A 37 9.04 3.96 11.78
CA ALA A 37 9.09 3.83 13.23
C ALA A 37 8.63 2.43 13.69
N ALA A 38 7.60 1.87 13.04
CA ALA A 38 7.15 0.51 13.33
C ALA A 38 8.22 -0.53 12.99
N HIS A 39 8.90 -0.40 11.85
CA HIS A 39 10.03 -1.28 11.48
C HIS A 39 11.17 -1.28 12.48
N ARG A 40 11.45 -0.13 13.11
CA ARG A 40 12.51 -0.01 14.14
C ARG A 40 12.09 -0.46 15.52
N SER A 41 10.79 -0.64 15.76
CA SER A 41 10.28 -1.12 17.04
C SER A 41 10.49 -2.63 17.14
N ASP A 42 10.91 -3.11 18.31
CA ASP A 42 10.97 -4.54 18.57
C ASP A 42 9.58 -5.17 18.40
N GLY A 43 9.51 -6.26 17.62
CA GLY A 43 8.26 -6.90 17.21
C GLY A 43 7.27 -6.01 16.43
N GLY A 44 7.71 -4.85 15.92
CA GLY A 44 6.83 -3.91 15.23
C GLY A 44 6.50 -4.33 13.80
N HIS A 45 5.28 -4.05 13.38
CA HIS A 45 4.81 -4.26 12.01
C HIS A 45 4.18 -3.00 11.41
N ALA A 46 4.42 -2.80 10.12
CA ALA A 46 3.83 -1.75 9.29
C ALA A 46 2.69 -2.32 8.44
N ILE A 47 1.45 -2.04 8.87
CA ILE A 47 0.24 -2.56 8.22
C ILE A 47 -0.41 -1.43 7.41
N ILE A 48 -0.75 -1.74 6.16
CA ILE A 48 -1.54 -0.88 5.29
C ILE A 48 -2.89 -1.56 5.07
N ALA A 49 -3.97 -0.86 5.42
CA ALA A 49 -5.33 -1.38 5.30
C ALA A 49 -6.18 -0.50 4.38
N LEU A 50 -6.77 -1.11 3.36
CA LEU A 50 -7.66 -0.43 2.42
C LEU A 50 -8.77 -1.36 1.94
N PRO A 51 -9.98 -0.84 1.68
CA PRO A 51 -10.94 -1.57 0.86
C PRO A 51 -10.33 -2.01 -0.46
N SER A 52 -10.71 -3.19 -0.98
CA SER A 52 -10.22 -3.67 -2.28
C SER A 52 -10.73 -2.83 -3.45
N SER A 53 -11.83 -2.09 -3.24
CA SER A 53 -12.48 -1.27 -4.27
C SER A 53 -13.02 0.07 -3.76
N ALA A 54 -13.39 0.95 -4.70
CA ALA A 54 -14.02 2.24 -4.49
C ALA A 54 -15.25 2.44 -5.39
N LYS A 55 -16.11 3.42 -5.04
CA LYS A 55 -17.36 3.76 -5.75
C LYS A 55 -18.22 2.50 -6.03
N ASP A 56 -18.61 1.81 -4.96
CA ASP A 56 -19.45 0.62 -5.00
C ASP A 56 -18.90 -0.50 -5.89
N GLY A 57 -17.60 -0.77 -5.80
CA GLY A 57 -16.94 -1.84 -6.54
C GLY A 57 -16.51 -1.48 -7.97
N LYS A 58 -16.77 -0.26 -8.45
CA LYS A 58 -16.47 0.13 -9.84
C LYS A 58 -14.98 0.30 -10.13
N PHE A 59 -14.17 0.62 -9.13
CA PHE A 59 -12.75 0.84 -9.29
C PHE A 59 -11.97 -0.01 -8.28
N SER A 60 -11.00 -0.80 -8.77
CA SER A 60 -10.08 -1.52 -7.89
C SER A 60 -9.10 -0.54 -7.26
N ARG A 61 -8.83 -0.70 -5.96
CA ARG A 61 -7.76 0.01 -5.25
C ARG A 61 -6.46 -0.81 -5.21
N ILE A 62 -6.52 -2.05 -5.68
CA ILE A 62 -5.35 -2.86 -6.03
C ILE A 62 -5.12 -2.68 -7.54
N VAL A 63 -4.12 -1.88 -7.90
CA VAL A 63 -3.88 -1.42 -9.28
C VAL A 63 -2.63 -2.08 -9.87
N SER A 64 -2.51 -2.12 -11.20
CA SER A 64 -1.29 -2.63 -11.84
C SER A 64 -0.07 -1.76 -11.56
N LYS A 65 -0.26 -0.44 -11.54
CA LYS A 65 0.75 0.59 -11.26
C LYS A 65 0.07 1.82 -10.69
N LEU A 66 0.66 2.45 -9.68
CA LEU A 66 0.16 3.72 -9.14
C LEU A 66 0.13 4.81 -10.23
N SER A 67 -0.95 5.59 -10.27
CA SER A 67 -1.04 6.74 -11.19
C SER A 67 -0.27 7.96 -10.66
N GLY A 68 -0.22 8.11 -9.34
CA GLY A 68 0.37 9.25 -8.65
C GLY A 68 1.70 8.92 -7.95
N PRO A 69 2.14 9.79 -7.02
CA PRO A 69 3.38 9.58 -6.27
C PRO A 69 3.30 8.35 -5.35
N VAL A 70 4.48 7.79 -5.05
CA VAL A 70 4.62 6.76 -4.03
C VAL A 70 4.73 7.43 -2.67
N THR A 71 3.74 7.23 -1.80
CA THR A 71 3.77 7.68 -0.40
C THR A 71 4.68 6.77 0.42
N THR A 72 4.40 5.47 0.38
CA THR A 72 5.16 4.44 1.12
C THR A 72 5.79 3.49 0.11
N ALA A 73 7.12 3.42 0.14
CA ALA A 73 7.87 2.52 -0.72
C ALA A 73 7.55 1.06 -0.37
N ARG A 74 7.53 0.19 -1.38
CA ARG A 74 7.29 -1.25 -1.19
C ARG A 74 8.24 -1.92 -0.18
N SER A 75 9.45 -1.37 -0.01
CA SER A 75 10.44 -1.86 0.97
C SER A 75 10.01 -1.64 2.42
N ASP A 76 9.13 -0.67 2.64
CA ASP A 76 8.74 -0.22 3.96
C ASP A 76 7.40 -0.87 4.38
N VAL A 77 6.71 -1.57 3.48
CA VAL A 77 5.41 -2.22 3.75
C VAL A 77 5.61 -3.67 4.20
N ASP A 78 5.03 -4.03 5.35
CA ASP A 78 5.00 -5.43 5.78
C ASP A 78 3.76 -6.15 5.27
N VAL A 79 2.58 -5.63 5.61
CA VAL A 79 1.31 -6.33 5.39
C VAL A 79 0.31 -5.41 4.70
N ILE A 80 -0.32 -5.91 3.64
CA ILE A 80 -1.50 -5.29 3.02
C ILE A 80 -2.75 -6.04 3.48
N VAL A 81 -3.77 -5.30 3.90
CA VAL A 81 -5.06 -5.85 4.35
C VAL A 81 -6.21 -5.25 3.55
N THR A 82 -7.13 -6.11 3.11
CA THR A 82 -8.42 -5.74 2.52
C THR A 82 -9.54 -6.53 3.20
N GLU A 83 -10.80 -6.26 2.86
CA GLU A 83 -11.95 -7.06 3.27
C GLU A 83 -11.86 -8.53 2.82
N ASN A 84 -11.01 -8.85 1.83
CA ASN A 84 -10.81 -10.21 1.32
C ASN A 84 -9.68 -10.97 2.03
N GLY A 85 -8.96 -10.33 2.97
CA GLY A 85 -7.87 -10.94 3.71
C GLY A 85 -6.61 -10.08 3.73
N ALA A 86 -5.50 -10.70 4.14
CA ALA A 86 -4.21 -10.04 4.32
C ALA A 86 -3.08 -10.79 3.62
N VAL A 87 -2.07 -10.05 3.16
CA VAL A 87 -0.85 -10.61 2.57
C VAL A 87 0.38 -9.97 3.21
N ASP A 88 1.32 -10.81 3.63
CA ASP A 88 2.63 -10.42 4.13
C ASP A 88 3.63 -10.38 2.97
N LEU A 89 4.15 -9.19 2.68
CA LEU A 89 5.06 -8.89 1.57
C LEU A 89 6.53 -9.02 1.96
N ARG A 90 6.84 -9.19 3.26
CA ARG A 90 8.23 -9.28 3.73
C ARG A 90 8.92 -10.49 3.12
N GLY A 91 10.06 -10.22 2.48
CA GLY A 91 10.87 -11.26 1.81
C GLY A 91 10.19 -11.89 0.59
N LYS A 92 9.08 -11.33 0.09
CA LYS A 92 8.43 -11.81 -1.13
C LYS A 92 9.05 -11.14 -2.36
N ILE A 93 9.13 -11.90 -3.44
CA ILE A 93 9.43 -11.35 -4.77
C ILE A 93 8.11 -11.05 -5.49
N TRP A 94 8.18 -10.11 -6.43
CA TRP A 94 7.11 -9.86 -7.38
C TRP A 94 6.83 -11.14 -8.16
N ALA A 95 5.54 -11.46 -8.36
CA ALA A 95 5.17 -12.52 -9.27
C ALA A 95 5.70 -12.12 -10.66
N LYS A 96 6.56 -12.97 -11.25
CA LYS A 96 6.94 -12.81 -12.64
C LYS A 96 5.68 -13.05 -13.47
N GLU A 97 5.35 -12.13 -14.38
CA GLU A 97 4.52 -12.51 -15.52
C GLU A 97 5.33 -13.58 -16.30
N ASP A 98 4.74 -14.75 -16.50
CA ASP A 98 5.33 -15.83 -17.28
C ASP A 98 5.50 -15.36 -18.74
N GLY A 99 6.63 -14.72 -19.07
CA GLY A 99 6.76 -14.02 -20.35
C GLY A 99 8.14 -13.57 -20.80
N PHE A 100 9.24 -13.96 -20.14
CA PHE A 100 10.61 -13.82 -20.65
C PHE A 100 11.50 -14.97 -20.19
#